data_AF-A0A937BT47-F1
#
_entry.id   AF-A0A937BT47-F1
#
_cell.length_a   1.000
_cell.length_b   1.000
_cell.length_c   1.000
_cell.angle_alpha   90.00
_cell.angle_beta   90.00
_cell.angle_gamma   90.00
#
_symmetry.space_group_name_H-M   'P 1'
#
loop_
_entity.id
_entity.type
_entity.pdbx_description
1 polymer ?
#
loop_
_entity_poly.entity_id
_entity_poly.type
_entity_poly.pdbx_seq_one_letter_code
_entity_poly.pdbx_strand_id
1 'polypeptide(L)'
;MKSIFDKADRDSIIGRIDLLSERVRPIWGTMTVAQMCKHCAICEEYYFGNIKKSRSLLGRLFGKLAIKAILKDDESGINKNAPTAPVFLVNETGLNFEKRG
;
A
#
# COMPACT_ATOMS: atom_id res chain seq x y z
N MET A 1 -8.63 11.65 -10.91
CA MET A 1 -7.59 11.09 -10.01
C MET A 1 -6.39 12.02 -9.90
N LYS A 2 -5.82 12.20 -8.70
CA LYS A 2 -4.53 12.89 -8.52
C LYS A 2 -3.40 12.15 -9.25
N SER A 3 -2.42 12.90 -9.77
CA SER A 3 -1.33 12.34 -10.57
C SER A 3 0.05 12.77 -10.06
N ILE A 4 0.98 11.83 -9.90
CA ILE A 4 2.37 12.14 -9.52
C ILE A 4 3.12 12.97 -10.57
N PHE A 5 2.62 12.99 -11.81
CA PHE A 5 3.18 13.80 -12.89
C PHE A 5 2.78 15.28 -12.76
N ASP A 6 1.65 15.58 -12.12
CA ASP A 6 1.30 16.95 -11.77
C ASP A 6 2.15 17.45 -10.59
N LYS A 7 2.63 18.69 -10.69
CA LYS A 7 3.53 19.25 -9.67
C LYS A 7 2.80 19.45 -8.33
N ALA A 8 1.60 20.00 -8.34
CA ALA A 8 0.87 20.30 -7.12
C ALA A 8 0.46 19.03 -6.37
N ASP A 9 0.02 18.00 -7.11
CA ASP A 9 -0.29 16.69 -6.54
C ASP A 9 0.95 16.00 -5.96
N ARG A 10 2.07 16.04 -6.69
CA ARG A 10 3.34 15.47 -6.21
C ARG A 10 3.85 16.18 -4.95
N ASP A 11 3.84 17.51 -4.92
CA ASP A 11 4.27 18.28 -3.75
C ASP A 11 3.37 17.98 -2.53
N SER A 12 2.05 17.83 -2.76
CA SER A 12 1.10 17.43 -1.73
C SER A 12 1.38 16.01 -1.18
N ILE A 13 1.77 15.08 -2.05
CA ILE A 13 2.16 13.72 -1.64
C ILE A 13 3.46 13.74 -0.84
N ILE A 14 4.48 14.48 -1.29
CA ILE A 14 5.75 14.65 -0.59
C ILE A 14 5.52 15.21 0.82
N GLY A 15 4.75 16.30 0.94
CA GLY A 15 4.43 16.90 2.24
C GLY A 15 3.71 15.93 3.19
N ARG A 16 2.89 15.00 2.68
CA ARG A 16 2.28 13.95 3.52
C ARG A 16 3.30 12.90 4.00
N ILE A 17 4.26 12.53 3.16
CA ILE A 17 5.36 11.63 3.52
C ILE A 17 6.22 12.27 4.61
N ASP A 18 6.50 13.57 4.49
CA ASP A 18 7.28 14.33 5.47
C ASP A 18 6.60 14.48 6.83
N LEU A 19 5.31 14.16 6.94
CA LEU A 19 4.58 14.15 8.22
C LEU A 19 4.56 12.78 8.89
N LEU A 20 5.03 11.72 8.22
CA LEU A 20 5.07 10.37 8.81
C LEU A 20 5.98 10.35 10.04
N SER A 21 5.56 9.67 11.10
CA SER A 21 6.38 9.38 12.27
C SER A 21 5.77 8.20 13.03
N GLU A 22 6.52 7.61 13.96
CA GLU A 22 6.05 6.48 14.77
C GLU A 22 4.79 6.79 15.60
N ARG A 23 4.52 8.07 15.86
CA ARG A 23 3.36 8.53 16.64
C ARG A 23 2.08 8.66 15.83
N VAL A 24 2.17 8.60 14.49
CA VAL A 24 1.01 8.76 13.61
C VAL A 24 0.15 7.50 13.66
N ARG A 25 -1.15 7.69 13.88
CA ARG A 25 -2.11 6.60 13.85
C ARG A 25 -2.42 6.18 12.41
N PRO A 26 -2.45 4.86 12.11
CA PRO A 26 -2.88 4.36 10.81
C PRO A 26 -4.32 4.80 10.49
N ILE A 27 -4.56 5.20 9.23
CA ILE A 27 -5.88 5.69 8.78
C ILE A 27 -6.61 4.74 7.82
N TRP A 28 -5.90 3.75 7.28
CA TRP A 28 -6.41 2.85 6.23
C TRP A 28 -6.39 1.37 6.62
N GLY A 29 -5.45 0.96 7.44
CA GLY A 29 -5.26 -0.41 7.89
C GLY A 29 -4.70 -0.43 9.31
N THR A 30 -4.11 -1.55 9.70
CA THR A 30 -3.60 -1.77 11.06
C THR A 30 -2.08 -1.65 11.20
N MET A 31 -1.34 -1.61 10.09
CA MET A 31 0.12 -1.53 10.10
C MET A 31 0.62 -0.17 10.62
N THR A 32 1.63 -0.19 11.49
CA THR A 32 2.37 1.01 11.89
C THR A 32 3.11 1.61 10.69
N VAL A 33 3.64 2.83 10.83
CA VAL A 33 4.42 3.48 9.76
C VAL A 33 5.60 2.62 9.32
N ALA A 34 6.38 2.06 10.27
CA ALA A 34 7.52 1.20 9.96
C ALA A 34 7.10 -0.08 9.21
N GLN A 35 6.00 -0.72 9.65
CA GLN A 35 5.44 -1.90 8.99
C GLN A 35 4.96 -1.58 7.57
N MET A 36 4.31 -0.41 7.37
CA MET A 36 3.86 0.02 6.05
C MET A 36 5.03 0.33 5.11
N CYS A 37 6.12 0.92 5.60
CA CYS A 37 7.33 1.13 4.80
C CYS A 37 7.94 -0.21 4.34
N LYS A 38 8.02 -1.19 5.25
CA LYS A 38 8.47 -2.54 4.90
C LYS A 38 7.51 -3.24 3.93
N HIS A 39 6.19 -3.07 4.11
CA HIS A 39 5.17 -3.58 3.18
C HIS A 39 5.38 -3.02 1.76
N CYS A 40 5.57 -1.71 1.63
CA CYS A 40 5.87 -1.08 0.35
C CYS A 40 7.17 -1.63 -0.26
N ALA A 41 8.23 -1.82 0.52
CA ALA A 41 9.48 -2.41 0.03
C ALA A 41 9.28 -3.85 -0.49
N ILE A 42 8.47 -4.67 0.20
CA ILE A 42 8.12 -6.03 -0.27
C ILE A 42 7.32 -5.96 -1.59
N CYS A 43 6.43 -4.98 -1.73
CA CYS A 43 5.72 -4.77 -3.00
C CYS A 43 6.68 -4.43 -4.15
N GLU A 44 7.70 -3.60 -3.91
CA GLU A 44 8.75 -3.34 -4.91
C GLU A 44 9.49 -4.62 -5.30
N GLU A 45 9.91 -5.45 -4.34
CA GLU A 45 10.55 -6.75 -4.61
C GLU A 45 9.66 -7.67 -5.46
N TYR A 46 8.34 -7.62 -5.26
CA TYR A 46 7.39 -8.33 -6.09
C TYR A 46 7.30 -7.76 -7.52
N TYR A 47 7.29 -6.43 -7.68
CA TYR A 47 7.28 -5.80 -9.00
C TYR A 47 8.58 -6.05 -9.78
N PHE A 48 9.73 -6.12 -9.10
CA PHE A 48 11.01 -6.53 -9.70
C PHE A 48 11.09 -8.03 -10.02
N GLY A 49 10.11 -8.83 -9.57
CA GLY A 49 10.05 -10.27 -9.82
C GLY A 49 10.89 -11.13 -8.87
N ASN A 50 11.45 -10.54 -7.82
CA ASN A 50 12.18 -11.25 -6.76
C ASN A 50 11.23 -12.08 -5.88
N ILE A 51 9.96 -11.66 -5.78
CA ILE A 51 8.89 -12.43 -5.16
C ILE A 51 7.94 -12.95 -6.25
N LYS A 52 7.79 -14.27 -6.34
CA LYS A 52 6.84 -14.90 -7.28
C LYS A 52 5.62 -15.42 -6.54
N LYS A 53 4.42 -14.96 -6.92
CA LYS A 53 3.15 -15.45 -6.36
C LYS A 53 2.18 -15.86 -7.45
N SER A 54 1.71 -17.10 -7.39
CA SER A 54 0.66 -17.58 -8.28
C SER A 54 -0.72 -17.03 -7.90
N ARG A 55 -1.57 -16.81 -8.90
CA ARG A 55 -2.94 -16.37 -8.70
C ARG A 55 -3.79 -17.51 -8.16
N SER A 56 -4.53 -17.28 -7.07
CA SER A 56 -5.45 -18.27 -6.51
C SER A 56 -6.64 -18.56 -7.44
N LEU A 57 -7.29 -19.71 -7.29
CA LEU A 57 -8.50 -20.07 -8.05
C LEU A 57 -9.62 -19.03 -7.87
N LEU A 58 -9.87 -18.61 -6.62
CA LEU A 58 -10.81 -17.53 -6.32
C LEU A 58 -10.40 -16.22 -7.02
N GLY A 59 -9.11 -15.88 -7.00
CA GLY A 59 -8.59 -14.71 -7.70
C GLY A 59 -8.79 -14.80 -9.21
N ARG A 60 -8.75 -15.99 -9.82
CA ARG A 60 -9.03 -16.20 -11.25
C ARG A 60 -10.51 -16.00 -11.57
N LEU A 61 -11.41 -16.49 -10.70
CA LEU A 61 -12.86 -16.40 -10.91
C LEU A 61 -13.41 -14.99 -10.64
N PHE A 62 -13.03 -14.38 -9.52
CA PHE A 62 -13.62 -13.12 -9.05
C PHE A 62 -12.73 -11.89 -9.23
N GLY A 63 -11.43 -12.07 -9.50
CA GLY A 63 -10.48 -10.95 -9.50
C GLY A 63 -10.77 -9.88 -10.55
N LYS A 64 -11.33 -10.25 -11.71
CA LYS A 64 -11.73 -9.27 -12.74
C LYS A 64 -12.89 -8.39 -12.29
N LEU A 65 -13.87 -8.97 -11.58
CA LEU A 65 -14.99 -8.22 -11.01
C LEU A 65 -14.52 -7.29 -9.89
N ALA A 66 -13.64 -7.78 -9.01
CA ALA A 66 -13.05 -6.98 -7.94
C ALA A 66 -12.27 -5.77 -8.50
N ILE A 67 -11.40 -5.98 -9.49
CA ILE A 67 -10.64 -4.88 -10.13
C ILE A 67 -11.58 -3.87 -10.80
N LYS A 68 -12.63 -4.32 -11.50
CA LYS A 68 -13.62 -3.43 -12.10
C LYS A 68 -14.36 -2.59 -11.06
N ALA A 69 -14.69 -3.15 -9.91
CA ALA A 69 -15.34 -2.43 -8.84
C ALA A 69 -14.42 -1.37 -8.21
N ILE A 70 -13.13 -1.71 -8.03
CA ILE A 70 -12.12 -0.79 -7.47
C ILE A 70 -11.84 0.38 -8.42
N LEU A 71 -11.81 0.15 -9.74
CA LEU A 71 -11.44 1.16 -10.74
C LEU A 71 -12.64 1.85 -11.41
N LYS A 72 -13.82 1.79 -10.80
CA LYS A 72 -15.07 2.25 -11.44
C LYS A 72 -15.10 3.77 -11.64
N ASP A 73 -14.62 4.53 -10.66
CA ASP A 73 -14.59 6.00 -10.65
C ASP A 73 -13.49 6.48 -9.70
N ASP A 74 -13.33 7.81 -9.57
CA ASP A 74 -12.26 8.44 -8.77
C ASP A 74 -12.43 8.25 -7.24
N GLU A 75 -13.64 7.94 -6.77
CA GLU A 75 -13.94 7.69 -5.35
C GLU A 75 -13.85 6.20 -5.01
N SER A 76 -14.06 5.34 -6.01
CA SER A 76 -13.90 3.89 -5.91
C SER A 76 -12.44 3.53 -5.64
N GLY A 77 -12.22 2.63 -4.70
CA GLY A 77 -10.88 2.28 -4.25
C GLY A 77 -10.86 1.02 -3.40
N ILE A 78 -9.69 0.71 -2.84
CA ILE A 78 -9.53 -0.39 -1.90
C ILE A 78 -10.14 0.02 -0.55
N ASN A 79 -11.17 -0.67 -0.08
CA ASN A 79 -11.78 -0.37 1.22
C ASN A 79 -10.76 -0.36 2.38
N LYS A 80 -11.00 0.46 3.39
CA LYS A 80 -10.23 0.41 4.64
C LYS A 80 -10.28 -0.99 5.25
N ASN A 81 -9.14 -1.43 5.79
CA ASN A 81 -8.95 -2.77 6.35
C ASN A 81 -9.20 -3.93 5.35
N ALA A 82 -9.12 -3.68 4.04
CA ALA A 82 -9.11 -4.76 3.06
C ALA A 82 -7.98 -5.77 3.36
N PRO A 83 -8.22 -7.07 3.13
CA PRO A 83 -7.25 -8.11 3.46
C PRO A 83 -5.98 -7.95 2.63
N THR A 84 -4.83 -8.01 3.30
CA THR A 84 -3.52 -8.07 2.66
C THR A 84 -3.14 -9.53 2.43
N ALA A 85 -2.61 -9.87 1.25
CA ALA A 85 -2.17 -11.24 1.02
C ALA A 85 -1.00 -11.58 1.96
N PRO A 86 -0.90 -12.82 2.49
CA PRO A 86 0.08 -13.15 3.53
C PRO A 86 1.53 -12.82 3.19
N VAL A 87 1.91 -12.89 1.91
CA VAL A 87 3.27 -12.56 1.44
C VAL A 87 3.62 -11.08 1.56
N PHE A 88 2.62 -10.20 1.62
CA PHE A 88 2.78 -8.75 1.76
C PHE A 88 2.46 -8.28 3.18
N LEU A 89 2.00 -9.16 4.08
CA LEU A 89 1.63 -8.78 5.44
C LEU A 89 2.89 -8.63 6.30
N VAL A 90 3.06 -7.47 6.94
CA VAL A 90 4.13 -7.22 7.92
C VAL A 90 3.51 -7.13 9.30
N ASN A 91 3.80 -8.11 10.15
CA ASN A 91 3.34 -8.18 11.55
C ASN A 91 4.50 -8.17 12.57
N GLU A 92 5.73 -8.00 12.08
CA GLU A 92 6.93 -7.88 12.92
C GLU A 92 6.81 -6.68 13.87
N THR A 93 7.26 -6.90 15.11
CA THR A 93 7.30 -5.90 16.17
C THR A 93 8.72 -5.36 16.33
N GLY A 94 8.88 -4.15 16.87
CA GLY A 94 10.19 -3.55 17.10
C GLY A 94 10.88 -2.96 15.85
N LEU A 95 10.15 -2.81 14.73
CA LEU A 95 10.65 -2.06 13.59
C LEU A 95 10.72 -0.56 13.92
N ASN A 96 11.89 0.04 13.74
CA ASN A 96 12.11 1.48 13.92
C ASN A 96 11.81 2.22 12.62
N PHE A 97 11.10 3.34 12.71
CA PHE A 97 10.89 4.24 11.58
C PHE A 97 11.87 5.42 11.66
N GLU A 98 13.01 5.27 10.98
CA GLU A 98 13.94 6.38 10.78
C GLU A 98 13.57 7.13 9.51
N LYS A 99 13.32 8.44 9.62
CA LYS A 99 13.33 9.30 8.43
C LYS A 99 14.77 9.40 7.96
N ARG A 100 15.03 9.02 6.70
CA ARG A 100 16.23 9.51 6.02
C ARG A 100 16.13 11.03 5.99
N GLY A 101 17.01 11.68 6.77
CA GLY A 101 17.20 13.12 6.74
C GLY A 101 17.90 13.58 5.48
#